data_AF-H0A103-F1
#
_entry.id   AF-H0A103-F1
#
_cell.length_a   1.000
_cell.length_b   1.000
_cell.length_c   1.000
_cell.angle_alpha   90.00
_cell.angle_beta   90.00
_cell.angle_gamma   90.00
#
_symmetry.space_group_name_H-M   'P 1'
#
loop_
_entity.id
_entity.type
_entity.pdbx_description
1 polymer ?
#
loop_
_entity_poly.entity_id
_entity_poly.type
_entity_poly.pdbx_seq_one_letter_code
_entity_poly.pdbx_strand_id
1 'polypeptide(L)'
;MFGMFKSQAPSLELNPRSCLAISLIYCMGADGEMDHEEIGHLHSVLGRSATRQQLEAVVGYARATQPSQFLAEVAPRLRHEQKLCIVLNMIDSAMSDGEAEPGEQRLVMQFAEAFGLTEAELTPHFRTLVAKNGRAVLDH
;
A
#
# COMPACT_ATOMS: atom_id res chain seq x y z
N MET A 1 -17.29 24.90 -25.58
CA MET A 1 -15.98 25.24 -24.97
C MET A 1 -16.01 25.02 -23.44
N PHE A 2 -16.52 23.89 -22.95
CA PHE A 2 -16.70 23.60 -21.52
C PHE A 2 -15.83 22.42 -21.04
N GLY A 3 -14.53 22.51 -21.31
CA GLY A 3 -13.55 21.48 -20.91
C GLY A 3 -12.37 22.00 -20.11
N MET A 4 -12.35 23.29 -19.73
CA MET A 4 -11.16 23.97 -19.18
C MET A 4 -11.09 24.04 -17.65
N PHE A 5 -11.89 23.24 -16.95
CA PHE A 5 -11.78 23.08 -15.49
C PHE A 5 -11.71 21.60 -15.11
N LYS A 6 -10.76 20.85 -15.68
CA LYS A 6 -10.14 19.81 -14.88
C LYS A 6 -9.17 20.54 -13.98
N SER A 7 -9.53 20.68 -12.70
CA SER A 7 -8.60 21.11 -11.67
C SER A 7 -7.29 20.38 -11.94
N GLN A 8 -6.20 21.14 -12.07
CA GLN A 8 -4.88 20.55 -11.98
C GLN A 8 -4.76 20.05 -10.55
N ALA A 9 -5.25 18.83 -10.30
CA ALA A 9 -4.78 18.05 -9.19
C ALA A 9 -3.24 18.13 -9.29
N PRO A 10 -2.54 18.48 -8.20
CA PRO A 10 -1.09 18.51 -8.21
C PRO A 10 -0.59 17.25 -8.88
N SER A 11 0.28 17.38 -9.88
CA SER A 11 0.75 16.24 -10.65
C SER A 11 1.44 15.27 -9.69
N LEU A 12 0.73 14.21 -9.31
CA LEU A 12 1.25 13.18 -8.44
C LEU A 12 2.35 12.45 -9.21
N GLU A 13 3.58 12.55 -8.72
CA GLU A 13 4.67 11.75 -9.26
C GLU A 13 4.59 10.34 -8.67
N LEU A 14 4.50 9.32 -9.53
CA LEU A 14 4.62 7.91 -9.12
C LEU A 14 6.10 7.55 -8.94
N ASN A 15 6.62 7.94 -7.79
CA ASN A 15 7.92 7.52 -7.29
C ASN A 15 7.74 6.38 -6.26
N PRO A 16 8.80 5.66 -5.87
CA PRO A 16 8.67 4.51 -4.97
C PRO A 16 7.92 4.79 -3.67
N ARG A 17 8.00 6.01 -3.15
CA ARG A 17 7.33 6.39 -1.89
C ARG A 17 5.83 6.62 -2.08
N SER A 18 5.42 7.32 -3.12
CA SER A 18 4.00 7.45 -3.43
C SER A 18 3.41 6.10 -3.83
N CYS A 19 4.15 5.25 -4.53
CA CYS A 19 3.72 3.88 -4.82
C CYS A 19 3.44 3.08 -3.53
N LEU A 20 4.31 3.15 -2.51
CA LEU A 20 4.06 2.52 -1.22
C LEU A 20 2.78 3.05 -0.57
N ALA A 21 2.60 4.36 -0.49
CA ALA A 21 1.40 4.95 0.10
C ALA A 21 0.10 4.56 -0.65
N ILE A 22 0.13 4.58 -1.98
CA ILE A 22 -1.01 4.13 -2.82
C ILE A 22 -1.33 2.65 -2.56
N SER A 23 -0.30 1.80 -2.45
CA SER A 23 -0.46 0.36 -2.22
C SER A 23 -1.12 0.07 -0.86
N LEU A 24 -0.71 0.81 0.18
CA LEU A 24 -1.32 0.72 1.51
C LEU A 24 -2.77 1.21 1.50
N ILE A 25 -3.09 2.30 0.79
CA ILE A 25 -4.47 2.77 0.63
C ILE A 25 -5.36 1.71 -0.02
N TYR A 26 -4.86 1.02 -1.05
CA TYR A 26 -5.63 -0.07 -1.65
C TYR A 26 -5.86 -1.21 -0.66
N CYS A 27 -4.86 -1.54 0.17
CA CYS A 27 -4.95 -2.60 1.16
C CYS A 27 -5.99 -2.26 2.23
N MET A 28 -5.88 -1.09 2.86
CA MET A 28 -6.80 -0.58 3.88
C MET A 28 -8.24 -0.47 3.35
N GLY A 29 -8.41 -0.10 2.07
CA GLY A 29 -9.72 -0.01 1.42
C GLY A 29 -10.26 -1.31 0.83
N ALA A 30 -9.59 -2.47 1.02
CA ALA A 30 -9.96 -3.71 0.35
C ALA A 30 -11.27 -4.33 0.88
N ASP A 31 -11.52 -4.19 2.18
CA ASP A 31 -12.68 -4.79 2.85
C ASP A 31 -13.62 -3.76 3.53
N GLY A 32 -13.33 -2.45 3.47
CA GLY A 32 -14.17 -1.43 4.11
C GLY A 32 -13.78 0.03 3.89
N GLU A 33 -14.37 0.91 4.70
CA GLU A 33 -14.00 2.33 4.74
C GLU A 33 -12.72 2.55 5.54
N MET A 34 -11.85 3.41 5.02
CA MET A 34 -10.61 3.74 5.72
C MET A 34 -10.87 4.53 7.02
N ASP A 35 -10.32 4.08 8.14
CA ASP A 35 -10.41 4.79 9.42
C ASP A 35 -9.36 5.92 9.56
N HIS A 36 -9.57 6.85 10.49
CA HIS A 36 -8.66 7.95 10.79
C HIS A 36 -7.28 7.50 11.26
N GLU A 37 -7.17 6.36 11.96
CA GLU A 37 -5.87 5.81 12.37
C GLU A 37 -5.01 5.41 11.16
N GLU A 38 -5.65 4.87 10.12
CA GLU A 38 -5.00 4.46 8.87
C GLU A 38 -4.47 5.69 8.09
N ILE A 39 -5.21 6.80 8.10
CA ILE A 39 -4.75 8.07 7.54
C ILE A 39 -3.52 8.59 8.29
N GLY A 40 -3.49 8.42 9.61
CA GLY A 40 -2.33 8.76 10.44
C GLY A 40 -1.09 7.95 10.05
N HIS A 41 -1.26 6.66 9.79
CA HIS A 41 -0.20 5.78 9.30
C HIS A 41 0.36 6.26 7.95
N LEU A 42 -0.50 6.62 6.99
CA LEU A 42 -0.09 7.07 5.66
C LEU A 42 0.77 8.35 5.68
N HIS A 43 0.50 9.27 6.60
CA HIS A 43 1.34 10.46 6.77
C HIS A 43 2.77 10.10 7.18
N SER A 44 2.94 9.07 8.02
CA SER A 44 4.27 8.59 8.43
C SER A 44 5.04 7.95 7.27
N VAL A 45 4.33 7.24 6.39
CA VAL A 45 4.87 6.55 5.20
C VAL A 45 5.36 7.54 4.14
N LEU A 46 4.58 8.59 3.86
CA LEU A 46 5.01 9.68 2.97
C LEU A 46 6.18 10.49 3.56
N GLY A 47 6.32 10.45 4.88
CA GLY A 47 7.41 11.06 5.63
C GLY A 47 7.01 12.35 6.34
N ARG A 48 7.81 12.76 7.33
CA ARG A 48 7.51 13.90 8.21
C ARG A 48 7.34 15.25 7.51
N SER A 49 7.85 15.39 6.29
CA SER A 49 7.75 16.60 5.47
C SER A 49 6.62 16.53 4.43
N ALA A 50 5.84 15.44 4.41
CA ALA A 50 4.72 15.29 3.49
C ALA A 50 3.68 16.37 3.78
N THR A 51 3.23 17.05 2.73
CA THR A 51 2.18 18.05 2.85
C THR A 51 0.81 17.39 2.83
N ARG A 52 -0.20 18.05 3.42
CA ARG A 52 -1.61 17.63 3.32
C ARG A 52 -2.03 17.43 1.85
N GLN A 53 -1.57 18.32 0.97
CA GLN A 53 -1.84 18.26 -0.47
C GLN A 53 -1.25 17.00 -1.14
N GLN A 54 -0.06 16.55 -0.72
CA GLN A 54 0.53 15.30 -1.23
C GLN A 54 -0.28 14.08 -0.78
N LEU A 55 -0.74 14.07 0.47
CA LEU A 55 -1.61 13.00 0.99
C LEU A 55 -2.93 12.95 0.22
N GLU A 56 -3.58 14.10 0.02
CA GLU A 56 -4.81 14.21 -0.77
C GLU A 56 -4.62 13.76 -2.23
N ALA A 57 -3.47 14.06 -2.84
CA ALA A 57 -3.14 13.62 -4.19
C ALA A 57 -3.03 12.09 -4.29
N VAL A 58 -2.34 11.44 -3.34
CA VAL A 58 -2.18 9.99 -3.28
C VAL A 58 -3.53 9.30 -3.05
N VAL A 59 -4.33 9.78 -2.09
CA VAL A 59 -5.69 9.28 -1.84
C VAL A 59 -6.59 9.47 -3.06
N GLY A 60 -6.55 10.65 -3.69
CA GLY A 60 -7.31 10.94 -4.89
C GLY A 60 -6.95 10.03 -6.06
N TYR A 61 -5.65 9.77 -6.28
CA TYR A 61 -5.17 8.85 -7.31
C TYR A 61 -5.65 7.42 -7.05
N ALA A 62 -5.49 6.93 -5.81
CA ALA A 62 -5.88 5.56 -5.44
C ALA A 62 -7.40 5.34 -5.63
N ARG A 63 -8.23 6.34 -5.29
CA ARG A 63 -9.69 6.27 -5.52
C ARG A 63 -10.08 6.32 -6.99
N ALA A 64 -9.30 7.00 -7.82
CA ALA A 64 -9.60 7.19 -9.23
C ALA A 64 -9.05 6.07 -10.14
N THR A 65 -8.11 5.26 -9.64
CA THR A 65 -7.36 4.29 -10.43
C THR A 65 -7.57 2.89 -9.87
N GLN A 66 -7.80 1.89 -10.71
CA GLN A 66 -7.90 0.50 -10.25
C GLN A 66 -6.52 -0.08 -9.92
N PRO A 67 -6.40 -0.99 -8.92
CA PRO A 67 -5.12 -1.60 -8.55
C PRO A 67 -4.38 -2.25 -9.73
N SER A 68 -5.10 -2.93 -10.63
CA SER A 68 -4.51 -3.56 -11.82
C SER A 68 -3.88 -2.55 -12.78
N GLN A 69 -4.53 -1.40 -12.99
CA GLN A 69 -4.01 -0.31 -13.83
C GLN A 69 -2.76 0.32 -13.19
N PHE A 70 -2.81 0.58 -11.88
CA PHE A 70 -1.66 1.08 -11.13
C PHE A 70 -0.47 0.12 -11.23
N LEU A 71 -0.69 -1.17 -11.01
CA LEU A 71 0.35 -2.21 -11.07
C LEU A 71 1.00 -2.28 -12.46
N ALA A 72 0.20 -2.23 -13.53
CA ALA A 72 0.71 -2.22 -14.90
C ALA A 72 1.63 -1.03 -15.19
N GLU A 73 1.36 0.14 -14.59
CA GLU A 73 2.17 1.34 -14.75
C GLU A 73 3.47 1.28 -13.94
N VAL A 74 3.43 0.81 -12.69
CA VAL A 74 4.55 0.93 -11.75
C VAL A 74 5.48 -0.29 -11.72
N ALA A 75 4.96 -1.50 -11.97
CA ALA A 75 5.76 -2.73 -11.90
C ALA A 75 7.00 -2.72 -12.82
N PRO A 76 6.98 -2.15 -14.04
CA PRO A 76 8.17 -2.05 -14.89
C PRO A 76 9.20 -1.01 -14.41
N ARG A 77 8.79 -0.04 -13.58
CA ARG A 77 9.61 1.12 -13.17
C ARG A 77 10.31 0.91 -11.83
N LEU A 78 9.78 0.02 -11.00
CA LEU A 78 10.32 -0.26 -9.67
C LEU A 78 11.43 -1.30 -9.72
N ARG A 79 12.50 -1.06 -8.97
CA ARG A 79 13.56 -2.04 -8.72
C ARG A 79 13.04 -3.13 -7.76
N HIS A 80 13.69 -4.29 -7.79
CA HIS A 80 13.33 -5.45 -6.96
C HIS A 80 13.15 -5.11 -5.48
N GLU A 81 14.14 -4.44 -4.88
CA GLU A 81 14.11 -4.01 -3.46
C GLU A 81 12.90 -3.13 -3.12
N GLN A 82 12.46 -2.30 -4.07
CA GLN A 82 11.31 -1.39 -3.86
C GLN A 82 10.00 -2.17 -3.90
N LYS A 83 9.89 -3.13 -4.82
CA LYS A 83 8.73 -4.04 -4.91
C LYS A 83 8.59 -4.87 -3.64
N LEU A 84 9.69 -5.47 -3.18
CA LEU A 84 9.71 -6.24 -1.95
C LEU A 84 9.32 -5.36 -0.75
N CYS A 85 9.91 -4.17 -0.63
CA CYS A 85 9.56 -3.22 0.43
C CYS A 85 8.06 -2.90 0.45
N ILE A 86 7.45 -2.62 -0.71
CA ILE A 86 6.02 -2.33 -0.81
C ILE A 86 5.19 -3.52 -0.32
N VAL A 87 5.45 -4.72 -0.85
CA VAL A 87 4.66 -5.91 -0.49
C VAL A 87 4.80 -6.28 0.98
N LEU A 88 6.00 -6.16 1.56
CA LEU A 88 6.20 -6.41 2.98
C LEU A 88 5.46 -5.42 3.88
N ASN A 89 5.39 -4.15 3.49
CA ASN A 89 4.59 -3.17 4.23
C ASN A 89 3.08 -3.44 4.09
N MET A 90 2.62 -3.92 2.93
CA MET A 90 1.21 -4.33 2.78
C MET A 90 0.87 -5.53 3.66
N ILE A 91 1.72 -6.57 3.67
CA ILE A 91 1.55 -7.73 4.56
C ILE A 91 1.53 -7.26 6.01
N ASP A 92 2.45 -6.38 6.40
CA ASP A 92 2.52 -5.88 7.77
C ASP A 92 1.28 -5.11 8.19
N SER A 93 0.75 -4.27 7.28
CA SER A 93 -0.48 -3.52 7.49
C SER A 93 -1.66 -4.46 7.69
N ALA A 94 -1.86 -5.43 6.78
CA ALA A 94 -2.96 -6.38 6.83
C ALA A 94 -2.89 -7.29 8.07
N MET A 95 -1.70 -7.54 8.61
CA MET A 95 -1.52 -8.40 9.78
C MET A 95 -1.54 -7.65 11.12
N SER A 96 -1.76 -6.33 11.13
CA SER A 96 -1.64 -5.50 12.34
C SER A 96 -2.61 -5.95 13.46
N ASP A 97 -3.81 -6.40 13.07
CA ASP A 97 -4.86 -6.84 14.00
C ASP A 97 -4.85 -8.35 14.24
N GLY A 98 -3.80 -9.04 13.80
CA GLY A 98 -3.52 -10.46 14.07
C GLY A 98 -3.69 -11.34 12.83
N GLU A 99 -4.78 -11.18 12.10
CA GLU A 99 -5.05 -11.91 10.84
C GLU A 99 -5.53 -10.94 9.77
N ALA A 100 -5.02 -11.12 8.54
CA ALA A 100 -5.43 -10.33 7.39
C ALA A 100 -6.82 -10.74 6.89
N GLU A 101 -7.64 -9.77 6.52
CA GLU A 101 -8.96 -10.04 5.95
C GLU A 101 -8.86 -10.64 4.52
N PRO A 102 -9.88 -11.37 4.04
CA PRO A 102 -9.80 -12.04 2.74
C PRO A 102 -9.56 -11.11 1.55
N GLY A 103 -10.06 -9.86 1.57
CA GLY A 103 -9.82 -8.88 0.52
C GLY A 103 -8.38 -8.38 0.53
N GLU A 104 -7.86 -8.03 1.69
CA GLU A 104 -6.46 -7.65 1.88
C GLU A 104 -5.50 -8.75 1.41
N GLN A 105 -5.75 -10.01 1.80
CA GLN A 105 -4.95 -11.16 1.37
C GLN A 105 -4.92 -11.29 -0.15
N ARG A 106 -6.08 -11.19 -0.82
CA ARG A 106 -6.17 -11.24 -2.28
C ARG A 106 -5.39 -10.11 -2.93
N LEU A 107 -5.49 -8.90 -2.39
CA LEU A 107 -4.78 -7.74 -2.92
C LEU A 107 -3.26 -7.89 -2.76
N VAL A 108 -2.78 -8.32 -1.59
CA VAL A 108 -1.36 -8.58 -1.35
C VAL A 108 -0.82 -9.62 -2.34
N MET A 109 -1.55 -10.72 -2.55
CA MET A 109 -1.16 -11.74 -3.53
C MET A 109 -1.11 -11.19 -4.96
N GLN A 110 -2.09 -10.37 -5.35
CA GLN A 110 -2.11 -9.70 -6.65
C GLN A 110 -0.86 -8.81 -6.85
N PHE A 111 -0.45 -8.08 -5.81
CA PHE A 111 0.74 -7.23 -5.86
C PHE A 111 2.02 -8.05 -5.95
N ALA A 112 2.15 -9.11 -5.13
CA ALA A 112 3.29 -10.01 -5.17
C ALA A 112 3.48 -10.63 -6.56
N GLU A 113 2.39 -11.14 -7.16
CA GLU A 113 2.40 -11.71 -8.50
C GLU A 113 2.78 -10.67 -9.57
N ALA A 114 2.14 -9.50 -9.56
CA ALA A 114 2.44 -8.44 -10.53
C ALA A 114 3.88 -7.90 -10.42
N PHE A 115 4.48 -7.99 -9.22
CA PHE A 115 5.86 -7.61 -8.99
C PHE A 115 6.86 -8.72 -9.27
N GLY A 116 6.41 -9.96 -9.48
CA GLY A 116 7.25 -11.12 -9.73
C GLY A 116 7.96 -11.64 -8.48
N LEU A 117 7.39 -11.41 -7.30
CA LEU A 117 7.92 -11.91 -6.03
C LEU A 117 7.43 -13.34 -5.82
N THR A 118 8.37 -14.26 -5.59
CA THR A 118 8.04 -15.69 -5.43
C THR A 118 7.62 -16.00 -4.00
N GLU A 119 6.83 -17.06 -3.82
CA GLU A 119 6.48 -17.57 -2.48
C GLU A 119 7.73 -17.93 -1.65
N ALA A 120 8.73 -18.54 -2.29
CA ALA A 120 9.99 -18.90 -1.64
C ALA A 120 10.74 -17.67 -1.09
N GLU A 121 10.68 -16.54 -1.79
CA GLU A 121 11.26 -15.27 -1.36
C GLU A 121 10.46 -14.64 -0.21
N LEU A 122 9.13 -14.68 -0.27
CA LEU A 122 8.26 -14.06 0.74
C LEU A 122 8.16 -14.86 2.04
N THR A 123 8.26 -16.19 1.97
CA THR A 123 8.13 -17.11 3.12
C THR A 123 8.94 -16.72 4.35
N PRO A 124 10.27 -16.45 4.26
CA PRO A 124 11.05 -16.07 5.44
C PRO A 124 10.60 -14.73 6.05
N HIS A 125 10.18 -13.78 5.22
CA HIS A 125 9.67 -12.49 5.69
C HIS A 125 8.30 -12.65 6.37
N PHE A 126 7.40 -13.45 5.77
CA PHE A 126 6.09 -13.73 6.34
C PHE A 126 6.19 -14.34 7.74
N ARG A 127 7.07 -15.34 7.92
CA ARG A 127 7.34 -15.93 9.25
C ARG A 127 7.82 -14.90 10.27
N THR A 128 8.64 -13.95 9.82
CA THR A 128 9.15 -12.87 10.68
C THR A 128 8.02 -11.93 11.10
N LEU A 129 7.12 -11.57 10.17
CA LEU A 129 5.96 -10.72 10.44
C LEU A 129 4.94 -11.40 11.36
N VAL A 130 4.64 -12.69 11.14
CA VAL A 130 3.81 -13.51 12.04
C VAL A 130 4.38 -13.48 13.47
N ALA A 131 5.69 -13.74 13.61
CA ALA A 131 6.33 -13.71 14.92
C ALA A 131 6.28 -12.32 15.58
N LYS A 132 6.45 -11.25 14.79
CA LYS A 132 6.34 -9.86 15.25
C LYS A 132 4.93 -9.54 15.79
N ASN A 133 3.88 -10.04 15.13
CA ASN A 133 2.49 -9.72 15.45
C ASN A 133 1.83 -10.69 16.45
N GLY A 134 2.50 -11.81 16.80
CA GLY A 134 2.00 -12.80 17.77
C GLY A 134 2.00 -12.31 19.22
N ARG A 135 1.24 -11.25 19.53
CA ARG A 135 1.21 -10.60 20.86
C ARG A 135 0.70 -11.50 21.98
N ALA A 136 -0.02 -12.56 21.67
CA ALA A 136 -0.48 -13.57 22.63
C ALA A 136 0.65 -14.19 23.47
N VAL A 137 1.90 -14.17 22.96
CA VAL A 137 3.07 -14.63 23.73
C VAL A 137 3.42 -13.74 24.93
N LEU A 138 2.85 -12.53 24.99
CA LEU A 138 3.02 -11.56 26.07
C LEU A 138 1.97 -11.72 27.17
N ASP A 139 0.89 -12.44 26.89
CA ASP A 139 -0.18 -12.67 27.84
C ASP A 139 0.22 -13.79 28.82
N HIS A 140 -0.05 -13.58 30.11
CA HIS A 140 0.25 -14.50 31.21
C HIS A 140 -1.04 -14.95 31.90
#